data_AF-A0AAW7N6E5-F1
#
_entry.id   AF-A0AAW7N6E5-F1
#
_cell.length_a   1.000
_cell.length_b   1.000
_cell.length_c   1.000
_cell.angle_alpha   90.00
_cell.angle_beta   90.00
_cell.angle_gamma   90.00
#
_symmetry.space_group_name_H-M   'P 1'
#
loop_
_entity.id
_entity.type
_entity.pdbx_description
1 polymer ?
#
loop_
_entity_poly.entity_id
_entity_poly.type
_entity_poly.pdbx_seq_one_letter_code
_entity_poly.pdbx_strand_id
1 'polypeptide(L)'
;MDSKQKIDQDTNNIANLYSNLEDKIFSEIIKVLQRGHYEDVTQDNVVQWQAQQLSQMGALTKRVIDLMADFDGISPSEIETILKQDGYEILDEVSQELKYSGQVSQPISDESFNMLDSMVRQTTDTLNNTINQTLLSRNYGVNPVMRTYQEILKRSTIETVTGLKTHDRAVKDAIYQQLDKGIEVMRDKSGRAWSLEGYTRMILTTTSNRTYNDLRTKQMQEFGQVLCLMSSHPNSRETCAYIQGKVVNIVPTDDPNYNDKYDSIYNHGYGEPAGTLGINCRHKLFPFTPGVNVNNMTQYNPKEAIRNGNLRQKQRYYERSIRDAKKRLKVAEELEDEQMITRTKTLIAARQKKLREYIKETNKMYGKKYDILTRDYDREQIQSADVVKEKQKIKDYHAKELEKLKEKYGYHGFPKAVEEYQSLLYNKDTGQAMHAYIKARKERSIEPVVDYRYYIDTVNEYRRLTKNMKTKQGTKLNGLSDHSIGRIPGARHDYSHLDKKGNPTLRIGISVKNVINVIKNGELTEDNSKAEGYSLDGWKVVISKQKKTYGKVVTIKPQKQKKKKRKKRD
;
A
#
# COMPACT_ATOMS: atom_id res chain seq x y z
N MET A 1 -14.25 -10.66 -8.68
CA MET A 1 -13.13 -9.72 -8.91
C MET A 1 -11.87 -10.49 -8.63
N ASP A 2 -10.89 -10.49 -9.56
CA ASP A 2 -9.61 -11.17 -9.32
C ASP A 2 -8.74 -10.37 -8.33
N SER A 3 -7.70 -11.01 -7.75
CA SER A 3 -6.87 -10.36 -6.73
C SER A 3 -6.17 -9.09 -7.23
N LYS A 4 -5.85 -9.00 -8.53
CA LYS A 4 -5.28 -7.78 -9.14
C LYS A 4 -6.27 -6.62 -9.15
N GLN A 5 -7.49 -6.89 -9.60
CA GLN A 5 -8.54 -5.88 -9.68
C GLN A 5 -8.85 -5.34 -8.28
N LYS A 6 -8.79 -6.21 -7.26
CA LYS A 6 -8.98 -5.82 -5.86
C LYS A 6 -7.92 -4.85 -5.36
N ILE A 7 -6.64 -5.22 -5.44
CA ILE A 7 -5.55 -4.35 -4.99
C ILE A 7 -5.50 -3.03 -5.77
N ASP A 8 -5.84 -3.04 -7.07
CA ASP A 8 -5.98 -1.82 -7.86
C ASP A 8 -7.13 -0.93 -7.37
N GLN A 9 -8.27 -1.52 -7.03
CA GLN A 9 -9.40 -0.78 -6.50
C GLN A 9 -9.04 -0.14 -5.17
N ASP A 10 -8.49 -0.92 -4.24
CA ASP A 10 -8.17 -0.47 -2.89
C ASP A 10 -7.07 0.60 -2.89
N THR A 11 -6.03 0.44 -3.71
CA THR A 11 -4.99 1.48 -3.89
C THR A 11 -5.53 2.75 -4.54
N ASN A 12 -6.48 2.64 -5.47
CA ASN A 12 -7.14 3.81 -6.04
C ASN A 12 -8.02 4.52 -5.01
N ASN A 13 -8.71 3.78 -4.15
CA ASN A 13 -9.52 4.34 -3.07
C ASN A 13 -8.65 5.15 -2.10
N ILE A 14 -7.53 4.58 -1.65
CA ILE A 14 -6.56 5.28 -0.79
C ILE A 14 -5.97 6.51 -1.52
N ALA A 15 -5.65 6.42 -2.81
CA ALA A 15 -5.17 7.58 -3.57
C ALA A 15 -6.23 8.70 -3.65
N ASN A 16 -7.51 8.33 -3.77
CA ASN A 16 -8.61 9.30 -3.77
C ASN A 16 -8.79 9.96 -2.40
N LEU A 17 -8.55 9.24 -1.30
CA LEU A 17 -8.57 9.81 0.05
C LEU A 17 -7.57 10.97 0.19
N TYR A 18 -6.33 10.78 -0.27
CA TYR A 18 -5.33 11.86 -0.26
C TYR A 18 -5.65 13.00 -1.24
N SER A 19 -6.23 12.70 -2.40
CA SER A 19 -6.72 13.74 -3.33
C SER A 19 -7.78 14.62 -2.68
N ASN A 20 -8.71 14.02 -1.92
CA ASN A 20 -9.76 14.73 -1.23
C ASN A 20 -9.21 15.55 -0.05
N LEU A 21 -8.19 15.03 0.64
CA LEU A 21 -7.46 15.78 1.66
C LEU A 21 -6.81 17.04 1.05
N GLU A 22 -6.15 16.92 -0.09
CA GLU A 22 -5.56 18.06 -0.81
C GLU A 22 -6.61 19.13 -1.14
N ASP A 23 -7.75 18.73 -1.70
CA ASP A 23 -8.85 19.64 -2.04
C ASP A 23 -9.42 20.34 -0.77
N LYS A 24 -9.56 19.62 0.35
CA LYS A 24 -10.00 20.22 1.63
C LYS A 24 -8.98 21.19 2.21
N ILE A 25 -7.69 20.90 2.07
CA ILE A 25 -6.63 21.80 2.52
C ILE A 25 -6.69 23.12 1.73
N PHE A 26 -6.92 23.08 0.41
CA PHE A 26 -7.13 24.30 -0.38
C PHE A 26 -8.34 25.10 0.11
N SER A 27 -9.46 24.45 0.40
CA SER A 27 -10.63 25.11 0.99
C SER A 27 -10.31 25.77 2.34
N GLU A 28 -9.49 25.15 3.19
CA GLU A 28 -9.06 25.77 4.45
C GLU A 28 -8.11 26.95 4.25
N ILE A 29 -7.24 26.91 3.24
CA ILE A 29 -6.41 28.07 2.85
C ILE A 29 -7.32 29.23 2.44
N ILE A 30 -8.31 28.97 1.57
CA ILE A 30 -9.26 29.99 1.07
C ILE A 30 -10.02 30.63 2.23
N LYS A 31 -10.57 29.83 3.15
CA LYS A 31 -11.28 30.33 4.34
C LYS A 31 -10.40 31.22 5.22
N VAL A 32 -9.12 30.91 5.36
CA VAL A 32 -8.19 31.75 6.14
C VAL A 32 -7.97 33.09 5.45
N LEU A 33 -7.78 33.08 4.13
CA LEU A 33 -7.62 34.30 3.36
C LEU A 33 -8.89 35.18 3.45
N GLN A 34 -10.08 34.59 3.26
CA GLN A 34 -11.38 35.29 3.35
C GLN A 34 -11.60 35.93 4.73
N ARG A 35 -11.27 35.25 5.83
CA ARG A 35 -11.30 35.85 7.18
C ARG A 35 -10.33 37.01 7.36
N GLY A 36 -9.31 37.08 6.50
CA GLY A 36 -8.40 38.19 6.40
C GLY A 36 -8.94 39.38 5.61
N HIS A 37 -10.17 39.33 5.09
CA HIS A 37 -10.80 40.39 4.30
C HIS A 37 -9.87 40.89 3.18
N TYR A 38 -9.31 39.97 2.40
CA TYR A 38 -8.33 40.30 1.38
C TYR A 38 -8.93 41.16 0.25
N GLU A 39 -10.25 41.14 0.07
CA GLU A 39 -10.96 42.04 -0.84
C GLU A 39 -10.82 43.54 -0.48
N ASP A 40 -10.66 43.87 0.80
CA ASP A 40 -10.61 45.25 1.31
C ASP A 40 -9.18 45.82 1.39
N VAL A 41 -8.19 45.02 0.99
CA VAL A 41 -6.76 45.35 1.11
C VAL A 41 -6.30 46.22 -0.08
N THR A 42 -5.54 47.25 0.24
CA THR A 42 -4.97 48.21 -0.70
C THR A 42 -3.44 48.17 -0.67
N GLN A 43 -2.80 48.96 -1.54
CA GLN A 43 -1.34 49.10 -1.55
C GLN A 43 -0.77 49.58 -0.22
N ASP A 44 -1.50 50.41 0.50
CA ASP A 44 -1.03 51.07 1.72
C ASP A 44 -0.96 50.11 2.92
N ASN A 45 -1.83 49.09 2.95
CA ASN A 45 -1.96 48.17 4.09
C ASN A 45 -1.59 46.72 3.78
N VAL A 46 -1.28 46.36 2.52
CA VAL A 46 -1.01 44.96 2.11
C VAL A 46 0.16 44.30 2.85
N VAL A 47 1.19 45.06 3.23
CA VAL A 47 2.32 44.52 4.01
C VAL A 47 1.89 44.20 5.45
N GLN A 48 1.06 45.05 6.05
CA GLN A 48 0.48 44.79 7.37
C GLN A 48 -0.49 43.60 7.33
N TRP A 49 -1.33 43.54 6.30
CA TRP A 49 -2.21 42.39 6.05
C TRP A 49 -1.41 41.09 5.92
N GLN A 50 -0.30 41.10 5.17
CA GLN A 50 0.57 39.94 5.03
C GLN A 50 1.12 39.48 6.38
N ALA A 51 1.60 40.41 7.23
CA ALA A 51 2.08 40.08 8.57
C ALA A 51 0.97 39.49 9.46
N GLN A 52 -0.25 40.05 9.39
CA GLN A 52 -1.41 39.51 10.11
C GLN A 52 -1.77 38.10 9.63
N GLN A 53 -1.76 37.85 8.32
CA GLN A 53 -2.02 36.52 7.75
C GLN A 53 -0.94 35.49 8.16
N LEU A 54 0.33 35.89 8.18
CA LEU A 54 1.41 35.04 8.68
C LEU A 54 1.20 34.66 10.16
N SER A 55 0.62 35.54 10.98
CA SER A 55 0.28 35.21 12.37
C SER A 55 -0.82 34.12 12.48
N GLN A 56 -1.65 33.93 11.45
CA GLN A 56 -2.71 32.91 11.41
C GLN A 56 -2.20 31.50 11.04
N MET A 57 -0.91 31.34 10.69
CA MET A 57 -0.33 30.06 10.27
C MET A 57 -0.48 28.96 11.34
N GLY A 58 -0.43 29.30 12.62
CA GLY A 58 -0.68 28.35 13.71
C GLY A 58 -2.10 27.78 13.70
N ALA A 59 -3.10 28.63 13.44
CA ALA A 59 -4.49 28.22 13.34
C ALA A 59 -4.77 27.38 12.08
N LEU A 60 -4.15 27.74 10.94
CA LEU A 60 -4.22 26.92 9.72
C LEU A 60 -3.57 25.54 9.94
N THR A 61 -2.40 25.50 10.60
CA THR A 61 -1.72 24.23 10.94
C THR A 61 -2.63 23.33 11.78
N LYS A 62 -3.30 23.88 12.81
CA LYS A 62 -4.24 23.13 13.64
C LYS A 62 -5.39 22.54 12.81
N ARG A 63 -5.99 23.33 11.91
CA ARG A 63 -7.06 22.83 11.02
C ARG A 63 -6.61 21.71 10.09
N VAL A 64 -5.38 21.77 9.58
CA VAL A 64 -4.82 20.67 8.77
C VAL A 64 -4.62 19.40 9.62
N ILE A 65 -4.15 19.54 10.85
CA ILE A 65 -4.03 18.41 11.79
C ILE A 65 -5.40 17.79 12.06
N ASP A 66 -6.42 18.61 12.31
CA ASP A 66 -7.80 18.15 12.56
C ASP A 66 -8.36 17.44 11.31
N LEU A 67 -8.15 18.01 10.11
CA LEU A 67 -8.53 17.38 8.83
C LEU A 67 -7.88 16.01 8.63
N MET A 68 -6.62 15.84 9.03
CA MET A 68 -5.93 14.55 8.96
C MET A 68 -6.42 13.56 10.00
N ALA A 69 -6.74 14.02 11.21
CA ALA A 69 -7.26 13.19 12.29
C ALA A 69 -8.65 12.63 11.96
N ASP A 70 -9.52 13.44 11.35
CA ASP A 70 -10.86 13.02 10.93
C ASP A 70 -10.85 12.08 9.70
N PHE A 71 -9.70 11.95 9.03
CA PHE A 71 -9.51 11.15 7.83
C PHE A 71 -8.97 9.75 8.17
N ASP A 72 -9.76 8.96 8.91
CA ASP A 72 -9.37 7.60 9.38
C ASP A 72 -8.63 6.77 8.30
N GLY A 73 -9.13 6.78 7.06
CA GLY A 73 -8.60 6.05 5.90
C GLY A 73 -7.18 6.41 5.41
N ILE A 74 -6.52 7.41 5.98
CA ILE A 74 -5.14 7.83 5.65
C ILE A 74 -4.11 7.28 6.66
N SER A 75 -4.57 6.62 7.74
CA SER A 75 -3.66 6.05 8.74
C SER A 75 -2.68 5.06 8.09
N PRO A 76 -1.35 5.18 8.36
CA PRO A 76 -0.36 4.24 7.85
C PRO A 76 -0.67 2.78 8.19
N SER A 77 -1.28 2.51 9.35
CA SER A 77 -1.65 1.14 9.74
C SER A 77 -2.84 0.58 8.95
N GLU A 78 -3.78 1.44 8.54
CA GLU A 78 -4.93 1.04 7.70
C GLU A 78 -4.47 0.71 6.28
N ILE A 79 -3.64 1.58 5.69
CA ILE A 79 -3.01 1.34 4.39
C ILE A 79 -2.17 0.05 4.44
N GLU A 80 -1.40 -0.16 5.51
CA GLU A 80 -0.61 -1.38 5.69
C GLU A 80 -1.49 -2.63 5.72
N THR A 81 -2.62 -2.56 6.42
CA THR A 81 -3.55 -3.69 6.57
C THR A 81 -4.21 -4.08 5.25
N ILE A 82 -4.77 -3.10 4.53
CA ILE A 82 -5.44 -3.31 3.24
C ILE A 82 -4.47 -3.97 2.25
N LEU A 83 -3.28 -3.37 2.08
CA LEU A 83 -2.29 -3.87 1.13
C LEU A 83 -1.74 -5.26 1.50
N LYS A 84 -1.61 -5.57 2.80
CA LYS A 84 -1.22 -6.91 3.25
C LYS A 84 -2.30 -7.95 2.96
N GLN A 85 -3.55 -7.61 3.22
CA GLN A 85 -4.66 -8.53 2.98
C GLN A 85 -4.80 -8.86 1.50
N ASP A 86 -4.68 -7.86 0.63
CA ASP A 86 -4.63 -8.08 -0.81
C ASP A 86 -3.43 -8.92 -1.23
N GLY A 87 -2.26 -8.65 -0.65
CA GLY A 87 -1.06 -9.46 -0.85
C GLY A 87 -1.24 -10.94 -0.50
N TYR A 88 -1.94 -11.25 0.59
CA TYR A 88 -2.26 -12.62 0.97
C TYR A 88 -3.21 -13.30 -0.02
N GLU A 89 -4.19 -12.57 -0.54
CA GLU A 89 -5.12 -13.10 -1.55
C GLU A 89 -4.40 -13.38 -2.87
N ILE A 90 -3.41 -12.56 -3.25
CA ILE A 90 -2.55 -12.81 -4.41
C ILE A 90 -1.77 -14.12 -4.24
N LEU A 91 -1.15 -14.33 -3.08
CA LEU A 91 -0.38 -15.56 -2.79
C LEU A 91 -1.27 -16.81 -2.78
N ASP A 92 -2.49 -16.70 -2.24
CA ASP A 92 -3.47 -17.80 -2.24
C ASP A 92 -3.96 -18.13 -3.66
N GLU A 93 -4.31 -17.11 -4.46
CA GLU A 93 -4.73 -17.28 -5.87
C GLU A 93 -3.68 -18.04 -6.68
N VAL A 94 -2.42 -17.61 -6.59
CA VAL A 94 -1.31 -18.26 -7.31
C VAL A 94 -1.08 -19.69 -6.83
N SER A 95 -1.14 -19.92 -5.52
CA SER A 95 -1.00 -21.26 -4.95
C SER A 95 -2.11 -22.21 -5.42
N GLN A 96 -3.34 -21.71 -5.59
CA GLN A 96 -4.45 -22.50 -6.12
C GLN A 96 -4.23 -22.85 -7.60
N GLU A 97 -3.81 -21.88 -8.43
CA GLU A 97 -3.49 -22.13 -9.84
C GLU A 97 -2.40 -23.20 -10.02
N LEU A 98 -1.34 -23.13 -9.21
CA LEU A 98 -0.23 -24.10 -9.26
C LEU A 98 -0.69 -25.51 -8.86
N LYS A 99 -1.62 -25.66 -7.90
CA LYS A 99 -2.21 -26.97 -7.56
C LYS A 99 -2.96 -27.60 -8.73
N TYR A 100 -3.73 -26.81 -9.48
CA TYR A 100 -4.44 -27.32 -10.66
C TYR A 100 -3.48 -27.79 -11.77
N SER A 101 -2.24 -27.32 -11.77
CA SER A 101 -1.18 -27.78 -12.69
C SER A 101 -0.48 -29.08 -12.24
N GLY A 102 -0.96 -29.73 -11.18
CA GLY A 102 -0.41 -30.99 -10.66
C GLY A 102 0.77 -30.83 -9.71
N GLN A 103 1.11 -29.59 -9.32
CA GLN A 103 2.17 -29.34 -8.35
C GLN A 103 1.69 -29.59 -6.91
N VAL A 104 2.59 -30.14 -6.09
CA VAL A 104 2.31 -30.43 -4.68
C VAL A 104 2.04 -29.12 -3.94
N SER A 105 0.91 -29.05 -3.24
CA SER A 105 0.54 -27.91 -2.40
C SER A 105 1.65 -27.59 -1.39
N GLN A 106 2.33 -26.45 -1.55
CA GLN A 106 3.25 -25.92 -0.55
C GLN A 106 2.58 -24.83 0.29
N PRO A 107 2.89 -24.72 1.60
CA PRO A 107 2.51 -23.56 2.38
C PRO A 107 3.21 -22.31 1.84
N ILE A 108 2.58 -21.14 1.97
CA ILE A 108 3.22 -19.85 1.67
C ILE A 108 4.48 -19.73 2.55
N SER A 109 5.62 -19.43 1.94
CA SER A 109 6.91 -19.33 2.63
C SER A 109 7.02 -18.09 3.52
N ASP A 110 7.92 -18.15 4.50
CA ASP A 110 8.28 -16.97 5.30
C ASP A 110 8.94 -15.90 4.41
N GLU A 111 9.65 -16.28 3.35
CA GLU A 111 10.23 -15.36 2.37
C GLU A 111 9.17 -14.55 1.63
N SER A 112 8.10 -15.18 1.16
CA SER A 112 6.95 -14.52 0.49
C SER A 112 6.23 -13.57 1.45
N PHE A 113 6.06 -13.96 2.71
CA PHE A 113 5.51 -13.09 3.75
C PHE A 113 6.42 -11.89 4.06
N ASN A 114 7.73 -12.12 4.19
CA ASN A 114 8.70 -11.06 4.44
C ASN A 114 8.81 -10.08 3.26
N MET A 115 8.63 -10.57 2.04
CA MET A 115 8.61 -9.75 0.83
C MET A 115 7.39 -8.83 0.80
N LEU A 116 6.20 -9.37 1.05
CA LEU A 116 4.97 -8.58 1.18
C LEU A 116 5.09 -7.53 2.29
N ASP A 117 5.49 -7.95 3.50
CA ASP A 117 5.67 -7.05 4.64
C ASP A 117 6.66 -5.92 4.31
N SER A 118 7.75 -6.25 3.61
CA SER A 118 8.74 -5.25 3.18
C SER A 118 8.18 -4.26 2.16
N MET A 119 7.41 -4.72 1.16
CA MET A 119 6.84 -3.85 0.13
C MET A 119 5.78 -2.91 0.71
N VAL A 120 4.93 -3.44 1.56
CA VAL A 120 3.88 -2.66 2.22
C VAL A 120 4.51 -1.66 3.18
N ARG A 121 5.45 -2.07 4.05
CA ARG A 121 6.16 -1.14 4.94
C ARG A 121 6.87 -0.05 4.18
N GLN A 122 7.59 -0.38 3.10
CA GLN A 122 8.26 0.64 2.28
C GLN A 122 7.26 1.67 1.75
N THR A 123 6.09 1.22 1.31
CA THR A 123 5.02 2.07 0.81
C THR A 123 4.48 2.98 1.91
N THR A 124 4.11 2.41 3.06
CA THR A 124 3.52 3.16 4.16
C THR A 124 4.52 4.08 4.85
N ASP A 125 5.79 3.68 4.98
CA ASP A 125 6.88 4.54 5.46
C ASP A 125 7.12 5.71 4.51
N THR A 126 7.08 5.48 3.20
CA THR A 126 7.25 6.55 2.20
C THR A 126 6.12 7.57 2.29
N LEU A 127 4.86 7.10 2.37
CA LEU A 127 3.70 7.96 2.55
C LEU A 127 3.77 8.71 3.90
N ASN A 128 4.11 8.02 4.98
CA ASN A 128 4.21 8.63 6.31
C ASN A 128 5.31 9.70 6.35
N ASN A 129 6.52 9.39 5.90
CA ASN A 129 7.66 10.29 6.00
C ASN A 129 7.55 11.49 5.05
N THR A 130 7.01 11.29 3.85
CA THR A 130 6.96 12.34 2.82
C THR A 130 5.71 13.20 2.93
N ILE A 131 4.59 12.62 3.38
CA ILE A 131 3.29 13.28 3.43
C ILE A 131 2.84 13.48 4.87
N ASN A 132 2.58 12.40 5.61
CA ASN A 132 1.85 12.55 6.88
C ASN A 132 2.67 13.36 7.91
N GLN A 133 3.95 13.08 8.06
CA GLN A 133 4.83 13.82 8.96
C GLN A 133 5.06 15.27 8.51
N THR A 134 5.10 15.54 7.19
CA THR A 134 5.32 16.89 6.68
C THR A 134 4.08 17.77 6.83
N LEU A 135 2.89 17.22 6.64
CA LEU A 135 1.62 17.91 6.88
C LEU A 135 1.38 18.23 8.36
N LEU A 136 1.80 17.34 9.26
CA LEU A 136 1.70 17.52 10.72
C LEU A 136 2.84 18.39 11.31
N SER A 137 3.85 18.71 10.51
CA SER A 137 5.02 19.45 10.98
C SER A 137 4.66 20.88 11.36
N ARG A 138 5.13 21.32 12.53
CA ARG A 138 5.09 22.73 12.95
C ARG A 138 6.25 23.55 12.36
N ASN A 139 7.21 22.91 11.69
CA ASN A 139 8.25 23.63 10.94
C ASN A 139 7.68 24.06 9.59
N TYR A 140 7.37 25.36 9.46
CA TYR A 140 6.75 25.94 8.28
C TYR A 140 7.58 25.83 7.00
N GLY A 141 8.90 25.75 7.10
CA GLY A 141 9.77 25.53 5.92
C GLY A 141 9.67 24.13 5.33
N VAL A 142 9.21 23.15 6.14
CA VAL A 142 9.02 21.75 5.72
C VAL A 142 7.55 21.43 5.47
N ASN A 143 6.62 22.13 6.14
CA ASN A 143 5.19 21.91 5.98
C ASN A 143 4.72 22.41 4.60
N PRO A 144 4.26 21.51 3.71
CA PRO A 144 3.96 21.87 2.33
C PRO A 144 2.74 22.81 2.22
N VAL A 145 1.77 22.71 3.14
CA VAL A 145 0.62 23.61 3.19
C VAL A 145 1.06 25.03 3.54
N MET A 146 1.98 25.16 4.49
CA MET A 146 2.51 26.45 4.92
C MET A 146 3.32 27.12 3.81
N ARG A 147 4.13 26.36 3.07
CA ARG A 147 4.83 26.87 1.88
C ARG A 147 3.85 27.37 0.82
N THR A 148 2.80 26.60 0.53
CA THR A 148 1.76 27.01 -0.42
C THR A 148 1.08 28.31 0.02
N TYR A 149 0.70 28.40 1.29
CA TYR A 149 0.07 29.59 1.86
C TYR A 149 1.01 30.81 1.81
N GLN A 150 2.27 30.66 2.24
CA GLN A 150 3.27 31.72 2.18
C GLN A 150 3.52 32.20 0.75
N GLU A 151 3.54 31.30 -0.23
CA GLU A 151 3.73 31.68 -1.63
C GLU A 151 2.51 32.46 -2.18
N ILE A 152 1.30 32.12 -1.76
CA ILE A 152 0.09 32.91 -2.08
C ILE A 152 0.25 34.33 -1.52
N LEU A 153 0.55 34.44 -0.22
CA LEU A 153 0.73 35.73 0.44
C LEU A 153 1.85 36.55 -0.18
N LYS A 154 3.01 35.93 -0.45
CA LYS A 154 4.17 36.60 -1.04
C LYS A 154 3.83 37.16 -2.41
N ARG A 155 3.25 36.32 -3.27
CA ARG A 155 2.94 36.70 -4.65
C ARG A 155 1.85 37.76 -4.70
N SER A 156 0.78 37.60 -3.93
CA SER A 156 -0.30 38.58 -3.93
C SER A 156 0.18 39.94 -3.43
N THR A 157 0.97 39.98 -2.35
CA THR A 157 1.55 41.22 -1.83
C THR A 157 2.44 41.92 -2.86
N ILE A 158 3.34 41.20 -3.54
CA ILE A 158 4.21 41.81 -4.57
C ILE A 158 3.39 42.39 -5.73
N GLU A 159 2.41 41.64 -6.24
CA GLU A 159 1.55 42.10 -7.35
C GLU A 159 0.69 43.32 -6.95
N THR A 160 0.29 43.42 -5.68
CA THR A 160 -0.42 44.60 -5.14
C THR A 160 0.50 45.80 -4.97
N VAL A 161 1.63 45.65 -4.26
CA VAL A 161 2.58 46.76 -4.00
C VAL A 161 3.08 47.40 -5.29
N THR A 162 3.29 46.59 -6.33
CA THR A 162 3.74 47.07 -7.65
C THR A 162 2.64 47.75 -8.48
N GLY A 163 1.37 47.71 -8.02
CA GLY A 163 0.23 48.28 -8.74
C GLY A 163 -0.17 47.52 -9.99
N LEU A 164 0.37 46.31 -10.19
CA LEU A 164 0.01 45.46 -11.32
C LEU A 164 -1.45 44.98 -11.23
N LYS A 165 -1.97 44.76 -10.01
CA LYS A 165 -3.33 44.26 -9.75
C LYS A 165 -3.90 44.79 -8.43
N THR A 166 -5.23 44.81 -8.32
CA THR A 166 -5.92 44.90 -7.03
C THR A 166 -5.58 43.69 -6.15
N HIS A 167 -5.64 43.83 -4.81
CA HIS A 167 -5.29 42.74 -3.91
C HIS A 167 -6.22 41.53 -4.06
N ASP A 168 -7.53 41.75 -4.20
CA ASP A 168 -8.53 40.72 -4.51
C ASP A 168 -8.07 39.84 -5.69
N ARG A 169 -7.74 40.49 -6.81
CA ARG A 169 -7.32 39.79 -8.03
C ARG A 169 -5.97 39.10 -7.85
N ALA A 170 -5.02 39.72 -7.15
CA ALA A 170 -3.70 39.18 -6.91
C ALA A 170 -3.76 37.90 -6.05
N VAL A 171 -4.62 37.87 -5.02
CA VAL A 171 -4.87 36.69 -4.18
C VAL A 171 -5.54 35.58 -4.99
N LYS A 172 -6.64 35.87 -5.70
CA LYS A 172 -7.34 34.89 -6.54
C LYS A 172 -6.41 34.25 -7.58
N ASP A 173 -5.63 35.06 -8.30
CA ASP A 173 -4.66 34.57 -9.29
C ASP A 173 -3.59 33.68 -8.65
N ALA A 174 -3.07 34.06 -7.47
CA ALA A 174 -2.08 33.26 -6.75
C ALA A 174 -2.66 31.92 -6.27
N ILE A 175 -3.91 31.90 -5.79
CA ILE A 175 -4.64 30.66 -5.43
C ILE A 175 -4.76 29.76 -6.66
N TYR A 176 -5.23 30.28 -7.79
CA TYR A 176 -5.41 29.48 -9.02
C TYR A 176 -4.10 28.89 -9.54
N GLN A 177 -2.97 29.58 -9.35
CA GLN A 177 -1.67 29.07 -9.73
C GLN A 177 -1.15 27.99 -8.79
N GLN A 178 -1.40 28.11 -7.48
CA GLN A 178 -1.07 27.04 -6.55
C GLN A 178 -1.96 25.83 -6.77
N LEU A 179 -3.24 26.03 -7.07
CA LEU A 179 -4.17 24.95 -7.41
C LEU A 179 -3.70 24.15 -8.64
N ASP A 180 -3.23 24.83 -9.69
CA ASP A 180 -2.69 24.18 -10.89
C ASP A 180 -1.43 23.34 -10.60
N LYS A 181 -0.64 23.73 -9.60
CA LYS A 181 0.56 23.00 -9.17
C LYS A 181 0.23 21.85 -8.22
N GLY A 182 -0.82 22.02 -7.39
CA GLY A 182 -1.08 21.21 -6.22
C GLY A 182 -0.14 21.52 -5.05
N ILE A 183 -0.42 20.92 -3.89
CA ILE A 183 0.40 21.01 -2.69
C ILE A 183 1.65 20.17 -2.89
N GLU A 184 2.79 20.82 -3.15
CA GLU A 184 4.06 20.15 -3.39
C GLU A 184 4.59 19.47 -2.11
N VAL A 185 4.53 18.14 -2.09
CA VAL A 185 5.01 17.30 -0.97
C VAL A 185 6.41 16.75 -1.21
N MET A 186 6.83 16.62 -2.46
CA MET A 186 8.08 15.98 -2.84
C MET A 186 8.63 16.58 -4.13
N ARG A 187 9.95 16.67 -4.21
CA ARG A 187 10.68 16.99 -5.44
C ARG A 187 11.66 15.86 -5.73
N ASP A 188 11.60 15.29 -6.93
CA ASP A 188 12.48 14.18 -7.29
C ASP A 188 13.89 14.64 -7.69
N LYS A 189 14.78 13.66 -7.90
CA LYS A 189 16.18 13.91 -8.28
C LYS A 189 16.33 14.64 -9.61
N SER A 190 15.32 14.59 -10.48
CA SER A 190 15.28 15.30 -11.75
C SER A 190 14.68 16.70 -11.61
N GLY A 191 14.39 17.15 -10.39
CA GLY A 191 13.85 18.47 -10.07
C GLY A 191 12.34 18.59 -10.28
N ARG A 192 11.64 17.51 -10.65
CA ARG A 192 10.19 17.55 -10.87
C ARG A 192 9.47 17.62 -9.52
N ALA A 193 8.58 18.59 -9.41
CA ALA A 193 7.68 18.75 -8.27
C ALA A 193 6.52 17.75 -8.36
N TRP A 194 6.17 17.16 -7.22
CA TRP A 194 5.07 16.23 -7.07
C TRP A 194 4.06 16.78 -6.06
N SER A 195 2.81 16.92 -6.51
CA SER A 195 1.68 17.27 -5.65
C SER A 195 1.30 16.11 -4.73
N LEU A 196 0.51 16.40 -3.70
CA LEU A 196 -0.02 15.40 -2.77
C LEU A 196 -0.81 14.30 -3.51
N GLU A 197 -1.79 14.65 -4.34
CA GLU A 197 -2.52 13.67 -5.18
C GLU A 197 -1.57 12.90 -6.10
N GLY A 198 -0.68 13.61 -6.79
CA GLY A 198 0.17 13.04 -7.84
C GLY A 198 1.17 12.02 -7.28
N TYR A 199 1.82 12.36 -6.17
CA TYR A 199 2.81 11.52 -5.51
C TYR A 199 2.17 10.26 -4.90
N THR A 200 1.08 10.43 -4.15
CA THR A 200 0.38 9.32 -3.51
C THR A 200 -0.13 8.32 -4.54
N ARG A 201 -0.82 8.80 -5.58
CA ARG A 201 -1.36 7.91 -6.62
C ARG A 201 -0.26 7.15 -7.33
N MET A 202 0.87 7.81 -7.59
CA MET A 202 2.04 7.18 -8.20
C MET A 202 2.60 6.05 -7.32
N ILE A 203 2.83 6.31 -6.03
CA ILE A 203 3.32 5.31 -5.09
C ILE A 203 2.37 4.13 -5.00
N LEU A 204 1.09 4.37 -4.71
CA LEU A 204 0.11 3.31 -4.49
C LEU A 204 -0.12 2.45 -5.73
N THR A 205 -0.17 3.06 -6.93
CA THR A 205 -0.26 2.32 -8.19
C THR A 205 1.00 1.48 -8.43
N THR A 206 2.18 2.00 -8.09
CA THR A 206 3.44 1.26 -8.20
C THR A 206 3.44 0.07 -7.25
N THR A 207 3.05 0.29 -5.99
CA THR A 207 2.95 -0.76 -4.97
C THR A 207 1.96 -1.83 -5.39
N SER A 208 0.75 -1.48 -5.85
CA SER A 208 -0.22 -2.44 -6.38
C SER A 208 0.40 -3.38 -7.41
N ASN A 209 1.03 -2.80 -8.44
CA ASN A 209 1.61 -3.57 -9.55
C ASN A 209 2.78 -4.44 -9.09
N ARG A 210 3.67 -3.90 -8.24
CA ARG A 210 4.82 -4.65 -7.72
C ARG A 210 4.39 -5.77 -6.79
N THR A 211 3.52 -5.49 -5.82
CA THR A 211 2.98 -6.50 -4.90
C THR A 211 2.33 -7.64 -5.69
N TYR A 212 1.51 -7.34 -6.70
CA TYR A 212 0.92 -8.38 -7.53
C TYR A 212 1.95 -9.22 -8.29
N ASN A 213 2.83 -8.57 -9.05
CA ASN A 213 3.75 -9.26 -9.95
C ASN A 213 4.85 -10.00 -9.20
N ASP A 214 5.44 -9.35 -8.20
CA ASP A 214 6.63 -9.85 -7.53
C ASP A 214 6.27 -10.98 -6.55
N LEU A 215 5.13 -10.91 -5.84
CA LEU A 215 4.66 -12.02 -5.00
C LEU A 215 4.28 -13.24 -5.84
N ARG A 216 3.62 -13.02 -6.97
CA ARG A 216 3.26 -14.09 -7.91
C ARG A 216 4.50 -14.77 -8.46
N THR A 217 5.48 -13.98 -8.93
CA THR A 217 6.78 -14.45 -9.40
C THR A 217 7.50 -15.25 -8.32
N LYS A 218 7.56 -14.72 -7.09
CA LYS A 218 8.19 -15.38 -5.95
C LYS A 218 7.53 -16.73 -5.62
N GLN A 219 6.20 -16.75 -5.55
CA GLN A 219 5.45 -17.98 -5.27
C GLN A 219 5.65 -19.04 -6.37
N MET A 220 5.69 -18.63 -7.64
CA MET A 220 5.98 -19.54 -8.75
C MET A 220 7.39 -20.14 -8.64
N GLN A 221 8.41 -19.33 -8.35
CA GLN A 221 9.78 -19.82 -8.14
C GLN A 221 9.89 -20.83 -7.00
N GLU A 222 9.15 -20.65 -5.91
CA GLU A 222 9.14 -21.59 -4.77
C GLU A 222 8.54 -22.95 -5.12
N PHE A 223 7.65 -22.98 -6.10
CA PHE A 223 7.11 -24.20 -6.67
C PHE A 223 7.97 -24.78 -7.82
N GLY A 224 9.15 -24.19 -8.09
CA GLY A 224 10.02 -24.58 -9.19
C GLY A 224 9.49 -24.18 -10.56
N GLN A 225 8.47 -23.32 -10.62
CA GLN A 225 7.86 -22.84 -11.85
C GLN A 225 8.62 -21.61 -12.35
N VAL A 226 9.45 -21.78 -13.39
CA VAL A 226 10.29 -20.70 -13.96
C VAL A 226 9.76 -20.15 -15.28
N LEU A 227 8.74 -20.80 -15.85
CA LEU A 227 8.08 -20.37 -17.09
C LEU A 227 6.69 -19.80 -16.81
N CYS A 228 6.39 -18.69 -17.44
CA CYS A 228 5.08 -18.07 -17.39
C CYS A 228 4.59 -17.67 -18.77
N LEU A 229 3.28 -17.65 -18.96
CA LEU A 229 2.63 -16.98 -20.07
C LEU A 229 2.34 -15.53 -19.67
N MET A 230 2.94 -14.57 -20.37
CA MET A 230 2.68 -13.16 -20.13
C MET A 230 1.38 -12.74 -20.81
N SER A 231 0.51 -12.01 -20.10
CA SER A 231 -0.71 -11.46 -20.68
C SER A 231 -0.40 -10.60 -21.91
N SER A 232 -1.37 -10.45 -22.81
CA SER A 232 -1.25 -9.64 -24.02
C SER A 232 -2.28 -8.52 -24.03
N HIS A 233 -1.85 -7.31 -24.38
CA HIS A 233 -2.73 -6.15 -24.49
C HIS A 233 -2.53 -5.41 -25.82
N PRO A 234 -3.60 -4.84 -26.40
CA PRO A 234 -3.49 -4.07 -27.64
C PRO A 234 -2.76 -2.73 -27.43
N ASN A 235 -2.42 -2.37 -26.20
CA ASN A 235 -1.73 -1.12 -25.84
C ASN A 235 -0.67 -1.42 -24.77
N SER A 236 0.59 -1.35 -25.17
CA SER A 236 1.73 -1.70 -24.32
C SER A 236 2.86 -0.72 -24.57
N ARG A 237 3.62 -0.38 -23.53
CA ARG A 237 4.87 0.37 -23.71
C ARG A 237 5.89 -0.48 -24.45
N GLU A 238 6.92 0.16 -24.98
CA GLU A 238 7.98 -0.48 -25.75
C GLU A 238 8.59 -1.70 -25.06
N THR A 239 9.01 -1.54 -23.80
CA THR A 239 9.62 -2.62 -22.99
C THR A 239 8.70 -3.82 -22.72
N CYS A 240 7.39 -3.70 -22.93
CA CYS A 240 6.46 -4.84 -22.80
C CYS A 240 5.98 -5.33 -24.16
N ALA A 241 5.98 -4.49 -25.19
CA ALA A 241 5.31 -4.76 -26.46
C ALA A 241 5.90 -5.96 -27.21
N TYR A 242 7.21 -6.19 -27.06
CA TYR A 242 7.93 -7.28 -27.74
C TYR A 242 7.86 -8.63 -27.00
N ILE A 243 7.59 -8.61 -25.69
CA ILE A 243 7.60 -9.79 -24.82
C ILE A 243 6.19 -10.26 -24.42
N GLN A 244 5.19 -9.38 -24.45
CA GLN A 244 3.80 -9.72 -24.12
C GLN A 244 3.24 -10.86 -24.99
N GLY A 245 2.30 -11.63 -24.44
CA GLY A 245 1.65 -12.75 -25.14
C GLY A 245 2.54 -13.98 -25.39
N LYS A 246 3.80 -13.95 -24.95
CA LYS A 246 4.74 -15.06 -25.11
C LYS A 246 4.90 -15.82 -23.79
N VAL A 247 5.40 -17.05 -23.93
CA VAL A 247 5.97 -17.79 -22.81
C VAL A 247 7.35 -17.18 -22.52
N VAL A 248 7.60 -16.89 -21.25
CA VAL A 248 8.78 -16.15 -20.78
C VAL A 248 9.37 -16.80 -19.54
N ASN A 249 10.68 -16.67 -19.37
CA ASN A 249 11.37 -16.98 -18.12
C ASN A 249 11.15 -15.86 -17.11
N ILE A 250 10.87 -16.24 -15.86
CA ILE A 250 10.82 -15.33 -14.70
C ILE A 250 12.11 -15.34 -13.88
N VAL A 251 13.17 -15.90 -14.45
CA VAL A 251 14.53 -15.98 -13.91
C VAL A 251 15.51 -15.37 -14.93
N PRO A 252 16.66 -14.82 -14.49
CA PRO A 252 17.67 -14.29 -15.40
C PRO A 252 18.35 -15.42 -16.21
N THR A 253 19.08 -15.05 -17.26
CA THR A 253 19.68 -16.00 -18.21
C THR A 253 20.83 -16.83 -17.62
N ASP A 254 21.40 -16.39 -16.51
CA ASP A 254 22.44 -17.09 -15.73
C ASP A 254 21.87 -18.02 -14.66
N ASP A 255 20.53 -18.07 -14.48
CA ASP A 255 19.89 -19.00 -13.55
C ASP A 255 19.98 -20.45 -14.07
N PRO A 256 20.36 -21.43 -13.24
CA PRO A 256 20.44 -22.84 -13.65
C PRO A 256 19.12 -23.42 -14.19
N ASN A 257 17.98 -22.83 -13.83
CA ASN A 257 16.67 -23.25 -14.28
C ASN A 257 16.18 -22.46 -15.52
N TYR A 258 16.99 -21.56 -16.06
CA TYR A 258 16.66 -20.83 -17.28
C TYR A 258 16.42 -21.79 -18.46
N ASN A 259 15.35 -21.55 -19.21
CA ASN A 259 15.04 -22.30 -20.41
C ASN A 259 15.34 -21.46 -21.65
N ASP A 260 16.35 -21.87 -22.42
CA ASP A 260 16.86 -21.19 -23.62
C ASP A 260 15.87 -21.06 -24.78
N LYS A 261 14.79 -21.85 -24.77
CA LYS A 261 13.69 -21.72 -25.75
C LYS A 261 12.90 -20.42 -25.60
N TYR A 262 12.93 -19.79 -24.42
CA TYR A 262 12.09 -18.64 -24.10
C TYR A 262 12.93 -17.44 -23.64
N ASP A 263 12.47 -16.23 -23.98
CA ASP A 263 13.11 -15.00 -23.53
C ASP A 263 12.86 -14.76 -22.02
N SER A 264 13.71 -13.98 -21.36
CA SER A 264 13.57 -13.65 -19.93
C SER A 264 12.97 -12.26 -19.74
N ILE A 265 12.10 -12.09 -18.73
CA ILE A 265 11.60 -10.76 -18.35
C ILE A 265 12.73 -9.80 -17.92
N TYR A 266 13.87 -10.33 -17.47
CA TYR A 266 15.04 -9.52 -17.10
C TYR A 266 15.68 -8.84 -18.31
N ASN A 267 15.62 -9.45 -19.49
CA ASN A 267 16.09 -8.84 -20.75
C ASN A 267 15.23 -7.63 -21.17
N HIS A 268 14.07 -7.45 -20.54
CA HIS A 268 13.14 -6.35 -20.77
C HIS A 268 13.08 -5.38 -19.57
N GLY A 269 14.12 -5.39 -18.73
CA GLY A 269 14.30 -4.45 -17.62
C GLY A 269 13.39 -4.72 -16.42
N TYR A 270 12.99 -5.97 -16.19
CA TYR A 270 12.32 -6.33 -14.94
C TYR A 270 13.17 -5.89 -13.73
N GLY A 271 12.53 -5.28 -12.73
CA GLY A 271 13.19 -4.64 -11.58
C GLY A 271 13.39 -3.13 -11.74
N GLU A 272 13.40 -2.60 -12.97
CA GLU A 272 13.49 -1.16 -13.23
C GLU A 272 12.10 -0.51 -13.34
N PRO A 273 11.92 0.76 -12.92
CA PRO A 273 10.64 1.46 -13.07
C PRO A 273 10.12 1.45 -14.52
N ALA A 274 11.00 1.68 -15.50
CA ALA A 274 10.65 1.77 -16.92
C ALA A 274 10.63 0.41 -17.66
N GLY A 275 11.20 -0.65 -17.08
CA GLY A 275 11.22 -1.99 -17.66
C GLY A 275 10.00 -2.82 -17.28
N THR A 276 9.82 -3.99 -17.91
CA THR A 276 8.59 -4.80 -17.84
C THR A 276 8.12 -5.08 -16.41
N LEU A 277 6.80 -5.15 -16.21
CA LEU A 277 6.15 -5.25 -14.88
C LEU A 277 6.48 -4.11 -13.88
N GLY A 278 7.24 -3.08 -14.30
CA GLY A 278 7.47 -1.84 -13.56
C GLY A 278 6.25 -0.89 -13.48
N ILE A 279 6.53 0.41 -13.26
CA ILE A 279 5.50 1.40 -12.91
C ILE A 279 4.39 1.50 -13.98
N ASN A 280 3.13 1.52 -13.52
CA ASN A 280 1.93 1.59 -14.37
C ASN A 280 1.76 0.43 -15.38
N CYS A 281 2.56 -0.64 -15.29
CA CYS A 281 2.40 -1.83 -16.12
C CYS A 281 1.18 -2.63 -15.66
N ARG A 282 0.35 -3.08 -16.60
CA ARG A 282 -0.87 -3.86 -16.33
C ARG A 282 -0.77 -5.33 -16.71
N HIS A 283 0.41 -5.76 -17.18
CA HIS A 283 0.63 -7.14 -17.56
C HIS A 283 0.60 -8.05 -16.33
N LYS A 284 0.10 -9.26 -16.54
CA LYS A 284 0.05 -10.34 -15.56
C LYS A 284 0.88 -11.50 -16.08
N LEU A 285 1.41 -12.31 -15.17
CA LEU A 285 2.10 -13.55 -15.48
C LEU A 285 1.26 -14.73 -15.02
N PHE A 286 1.03 -15.70 -15.89
CA PHE A 286 0.33 -16.94 -15.58
C PHE A 286 1.31 -18.11 -15.58
N PRO A 287 1.29 -19.03 -14.60
CA PRO A 287 2.11 -20.23 -14.64
C PRO A 287 1.98 -20.98 -15.98
N PHE A 288 3.10 -21.47 -16.53
CA PHE A 288 3.10 -22.17 -17.82
C PHE A 288 3.99 -23.42 -17.81
N THR A 289 3.38 -24.59 -17.95
CA THR A 289 4.07 -25.88 -18.06
C THR A 289 4.03 -26.37 -19.51
N PRO A 290 5.20 -26.46 -20.20
CA PRO A 290 5.25 -27.00 -21.55
C PRO A 290 4.63 -28.40 -21.65
N GLY A 291 3.83 -28.64 -22.68
CA GLY A 291 3.13 -29.91 -22.89
C GLY A 291 1.83 -30.09 -22.08
N VAL A 292 1.59 -29.25 -21.07
CA VAL A 292 0.33 -29.21 -20.31
C VAL A 292 -0.49 -27.97 -20.71
N ASN A 293 0.16 -26.81 -20.77
CA ASN A 293 -0.48 -25.55 -21.14
C ASN A 293 -0.30 -25.25 -22.64
N VAL A 294 -1.32 -24.62 -23.23
CA VAL A 294 -1.27 -24.07 -24.60
C VAL A 294 -1.28 -22.55 -24.49
N ASN A 295 -0.44 -21.88 -25.29
CA ASN A 295 -0.48 -20.42 -25.37
C ASN A 295 -1.78 -19.99 -26.10
N ASN A 296 -2.68 -19.37 -25.34
CA ASN A 296 -3.96 -18.85 -25.83
C ASN A 296 -4.00 -17.31 -25.92
N MET A 297 -2.85 -16.64 -25.76
CA MET A 297 -2.79 -15.17 -25.78
C MET A 297 -2.85 -14.63 -27.21
N THR A 298 -3.65 -13.59 -27.40
CA THR A 298 -3.68 -12.83 -28.64
C THR A 298 -2.32 -12.21 -28.91
N GLN A 299 -1.75 -12.47 -30.09
CA GLN A 299 -0.50 -11.83 -30.50
C GLN A 299 -0.79 -10.46 -31.13
N TYR A 300 -0.16 -9.42 -30.60
CA TYR A 300 -0.25 -8.07 -31.13
C TYR A 300 1.05 -7.68 -31.82
N ASN A 301 0.95 -6.90 -32.91
CA ASN A 301 2.13 -6.28 -33.50
C ASN A 301 2.75 -5.30 -32.47
N PRO A 302 4.04 -5.43 -32.11
CA PRO A 302 4.65 -4.58 -31.09
C PRO A 302 4.59 -3.08 -31.43
N LYS A 303 4.83 -2.71 -32.69
CA LYS A 303 4.80 -1.30 -33.13
C LYS A 303 3.39 -0.71 -33.02
N GLU A 304 2.38 -1.51 -33.33
CA GLU A 304 0.98 -1.11 -33.17
C GLU A 304 0.61 -0.97 -31.68
N ALA A 305 1.01 -1.93 -30.84
CA ALA A 305 0.75 -1.88 -29.40
C ALA A 305 1.38 -0.64 -28.74
N ILE A 306 2.59 -0.25 -29.15
CA ILE A 306 3.27 0.98 -28.70
C ILE A 306 2.47 2.22 -29.11
N ARG A 307 2.06 2.28 -30.39
CA ARG A 307 1.24 3.38 -30.91
C ARG A 307 -0.07 3.52 -30.13
N ASN A 308 -0.76 2.41 -29.90
CA ASN A 308 -2.01 2.35 -29.13
C ASN A 308 -1.80 2.78 -27.67
N GLY A 309 -0.66 2.42 -27.08
CA GLY A 309 -0.23 2.90 -25.77
C GLY A 309 -0.14 4.42 -25.72
N ASN A 310 0.48 5.05 -26.72
CA ASN A 310 0.60 6.51 -26.81
C ASN A 310 -0.77 7.18 -27.00
N LEU A 311 -1.66 6.59 -27.80
CA LEU A 311 -3.02 7.09 -27.99
C LEU A 311 -3.80 7.12 -26.67
N ARG A 312 -3.69 6.05 -25.87
CA ARG A 312 -4.31 5.98 -24.54
C ARG A 312 -3.68 6.97 -23.56
N GLN A 313 -2.37 7.14 -23.57
CA GLN A 313 -1.71 8.14 -22.71
C GLN A 313 -2.21 9.56 -23.01
N LYS A 314 -2.42 9.89 -24.29
CA LYS A 314 -2.99 11.18 -24.71
C LYS A 314 -4.47 11.32 -24.29
N GLN A 315 -5.26 10.24 -24.31
CA GLN A 315 -6.60 10.25 -23.70
C GLN A 315 -6.53 10.57 -22.20
N ARG A 316 -5.64 9.92 -21.45
CA ARG A 316 -5.44 10.16 -20.01
C ARG A 316 -5.01 11.61 -19.72
N TYR A 317 -4.26 12.24 -20.62
CA TYR A 317 -3.94 13.67 -20.54
C TYR A 317 -5.20 14.55 -20.62
N TYR A 318 -6.08 14.30 -21.59
CA TYR A 318 -7.33 15.07 -21.70
C TYR A 318 -8.24 14.88 -20.49
N GLU A 319 -8.39 13.65 -19.99
CA GLU A 319 -9.19 13.38 -18.80
C GLU A 319 -8.66 14.09 -17.55
N ARG A 320 -7.34 14.07 -17.32
CA ARG A 320 -6.71 14.86 -16.25
C ARG A 320 -6.99 16.35 -16.42
N SER A 321 -6.83 16.89 -17.63
CA SER A 321 -7.10 18.31 -17.88
C SER A 321 -8.57 18.68 -17.60
N ILE A 322 -9.53 17.79 -17.83
CA ILE A 322 -10.93 18.03 -17.49
C ILE A 322 -11.10 18.06 -15.97
N ARG A 323 -10.50 17.10 -15.26
CA ARG A 323 -10.51 17.05 -13.79
C ARG A 323 -9.90 18.32 -13.19
N ASP A 324 -8.75 18.76 -13.67
CA ASP A 324 -8.08 19.97 -13.20
C ASP A 324 -8.95 21.22 -13.41
N ALA A 325 -9.65 21.30 -14.55
CA ALA A 325 -10.61 22.39 -14.79
C ALA A 325 -11.81 22.33 -13.82
N LYS A 326 -12.32 21.14 -13.50
CA LYS A 326 -13.38 21.01 -12.50
C LYS A 326 -12.90 21.42 -11.11
N LYS A 327 -11.66 21.08 -10.72
CA LYS A 327 -11.08 21.55 -9.45
C LYS A 327 -11.03 23.08 -9.40
N ARG A 328 -10.59 23.70 -10.49
CA ARG A 328 -10.61 25.16 -10.65
C ARG A 328 -12.02 25.74 -10.56
N LEU A 329 -13.03 25.08 -11.14
CA LEU A 329 -14.41 25.54 -11.03
C LEU A 329 -14.87 25.55 -9.57
N LYS A 330 -14.62 24.47 -8.82
CA LYS A 330 -14.96 24.39 -7.40
C LYS A 330 -14.32 25.53 -6.60
N VAL A 331 -13.03 25.79 -6.83
CA VAL A 331 -12.31 26.89 -6.15
C VAL A 331 -12.83 28.26 -6.58
N ALA A 332 -13.23 28.43 -7.85
CA ALA A 332 -13.83 29.68 -8.31
C ALA A 332 -15.21 29.93 -7.69
N GLU A 333 -16.01 28.88 -7.48
CA GLU A 333 -17.27 28.93 -6.74
C GLU A 333 -17.03 29.30 -5.27
N GLU A 334 -16.02 28.70 -4.61
CA GLU A 334 -15.63 29.05 -3.22
C GLU A 334 -15.12 30.50 -3.06
N LEU A 335 -14.56 31.07 -4.12
CA LEU A 335 -14.04 32.45 -4.16
C LEU A 335 -15.07 33.47 -4.69
N GLU A 336 -16.27 33.03 -5.07
CA GLU A 336 -17.32 33.85 -5.69
C GLU A 336 -16.81 34.64 -6.93
N ASP A 337 -15.86 34.06 -7.69
CA ASP A 337 -15.29 34.68 -8.89
C ASP A 337 -16.13 34.33 -10.12
N GLU A 338 -17.20 35.09 -10.35
CA GLU A 338 -18.14 34.89 -11.47
C GLU A 338 -17.46 34.86 -12.86
N GLN A 339 -16.39 35.64 -13.03
CA GLN A 339 -15.64 35.64 -14.28
C GLN A 339 -14.92 34.31 -14.48
N MET A 340 -14.24 33.80 -13.44
CA MET A 340 -13.58 32.49 -13.53
C MET A 340 -14.54 31.32 -13.54
N ILE A 341 -15.68 31.40 -12.86
CA ILE A 341 -16.75 30.39 -12.94
C ILE A 341 -17.18 30.25 -14.41
N THR A 342 -17.53 31.36 -15.05
CA THR A 342 -17.97 31.37 -16.46
C THR A 342 -16.88 30.83 -17.39
N ARG A 343 -15.65 31.35 -17.29
CA ARG A 343 -14.50 30.91 -18.10
C ARG A 343 -14.21 29.42 -17.93
N THR A 344 -14.28 28.92 -16.69
CA THR A 344 -13.95 27.53 -16.39
C THR A 344 -15.04 26.58 -16.86
N LYS A 345 -16.33 26.95 -16.76
CA LYS A 345 -17.44 26.19 -17.37
C LYS A 345 -17.25 26.05 -18.89
N THR A 346 -16.91 27.14 -19.59
CA THR A 346 -16.59 27.11 -21.03
C THR A 346 -15.37 26.22 -21.32
N LEU A 347 -14.31 26.31 -20.50
CA LEU A 347 -13.11 25.51 -20.64
C LEU A 347 -13.38 24.00 -20.47
N ILE A 348 -14.20 23.62 -19.48
CA ILE A 348 -14.61 22.22 -19.27
C ILE A 348 -15.34 21.71 -20.51
N ALA A 349 -16.34 22.45 -21.01
CA ALA A 349 -17.10 22.07 -22.19
C ALA A 349 -16.19 21.90 -23.42
N ALA A 350 -15.24 22.82 -23.63
CA ALA A 350 -14.26 22.74 -24.71
C ALA A 350 -13.33 21.52 -24.57
N ARG A 351 -12.80 21.25 -23.37
CA ARG A 351 -11.93 20.09 -23.12
C ARG A 351 -12.69 18.76 -23.31
N GLN A 352 -13.94 18.68 -22.85
CA GLN A 352 -14.79 17.51 -23.06
C GLN A 352 -15.13 17.30 -24.54
N LYS A 353 -15.42 18.37 -25.29
CA LYS A 353 -15.61 18.30 -26.74
C LYS A 353 -14.36 17.75 -27.42
N LYS A 354 -13.18 18.29 -27.10
CA LYS A 354 -11.89 17.84 -27.64
C LYS A 354 -11.60 16.38 -27.32
N LEU A 355 -11.92 15.91 -26.12
CA LEU A 355 -11.80 14.49 -25.76
C LEU A 355 -12.73 13.61 -26.60
N ARG A 356 -13.99 14.01 -26.79
CA ARG A 356 -14.95 13.27 -27.64
C ARG A 356 -14.48 13.20 -29.09
N GLU A 357 -14.02 14.32 -29.64
CA GLU A 357 -13.46 14.41 -31.00
C GLU A 357 -12.23 13.52 -31.14
N TYR A 358 -11.29 13.61 -30.20
CA TYR A 358 -10.09 12.78 -30.20
C TYR A 358 -10.41 11.28 -30.17
N ILE A 359 -11.36 10.85 -29.32
CA ILE A 359 -11.80 9.45 -29.27
C ILE A 359 -12.44 9.04 -30.61
N LYS A 360 -13.35 9.87 -31.14
CA LYS A 360 -14.05 9.60 -32.41
C LYS A 360 -13.09 9.50 -33.60
N GLU A 361 -12.20 10.46 -33.75
CA GLU A 361 -11.20 10.48 -34.83
C GLU A 361 -10.23 9.32 -34.70
N THR A 362 -9.79 9.01 -33.48
CA THR A 362 -8.92 7.87 -33.23
C THR A 362 -9.61 6.56 -33.62
N ASN A 363 -10.83 6.30 -33.15
CA ASN A 363 -11.53 5.06 -33.49
C ASN A 363 -11.88 4.99 -34.99
N LYS A 364 -12.16 6.12 -35.65
CA LYS A 364 -12.37 6.16 -37.12
C LYS A 364 -11.15 5.63 -37.89
N MET A 365 -9.93 5.90 -37.43
CA MET A 365 -8.70 5.39 -38.07
C MET A 365 -8.55 3.87 -37.97
N TYR A 366 -9.13 3.22 -36.96
CA TYR A 366 -9.07 1.77 -36.75
C TYR A 366 -10.27 1.02 -37.37
N GLY A 367 -11.21 1.75 -37.97
CA GLY A 367 -12.37 1.21 -38.67
C GLY A 367 -13.44 0.58 -37.76
N LYS A 368 -14.42 -0.11 -38.34
CA LYS A 368 -15.54 -0.75 -37.60
C LYS A 368 -15.14 -2.02 -36.84
N LYS A 369 -13.85 -2.39 -36.80
CA LYS A 369 -13.40 -3.69 -36.28
C LYS A 369 -13.37 -3.74 -34.75
N TYR A 370 -12.98 -2.64 -34.09
CA TYR A 370 -13.08 -2.43 -32.64
C TYR A 370 -12.74 -0.99 -32.26
N ASP A 371 -13.29 -0.50 -31.15
CA ASP A 371 -12.92 0.78 -30.54
C ASP A 371 -11.64 0.64 -29.70
N ILE A 372 -10.60 1.42 -30.01
CA ILE A 372 -9.33 1.39 -29.26
C ILE A 372 -9.36 2.28 -28.01
N LEU A 373 -10.11 3.38 -28.08
CA LEU A 373 -10.35 4.32 -27.01
C LEU A 373 -11.83 4.33 -26.61
N THR A 374 -12.11 4.42 -25.32
CA THR A 374 -13.46 4.51 -24.76
C THR A 374 -13.48 5.61 -23.71
N ARG A 375 -14.51 6.47 -23.75
CA ARG A 375 -14.66 7.55 -22.77
C ARG A 375 -15.00 6.98 -21.40
N ASP A 376 -14.28 7.44 -20.39
CA ASP A 376 -14.43 7.01 -19.00
C ASP A 376 -14.74 8.25 -18.15
N TYR A 377 -16.02 8.43 -17.79
CA TYR A 377 -16.50 9.62 -17.09
C TYR A 377 -15.96 9.70 -15.65
N ASP A 378 -15.72 8.56 -15.01
CA ASP A 378 -15.23 8.50 -13.63
C ASP A 378 -13.84 9.14 -13.53
N ARG A 379 -13.03 9.01 -14.59
CA ARG A 379 -11.71 9.66 -14.67
C ARG A 379 -11.78 11.17 -14.82
N GLU A 380 -12.90 11.73 -15.27
CA GLU A 380 -13.09 13.17 -15.39
C GLU A 380 -13.61 13.81 -14.09
N GLN A 381 -14.06 13.04 -13.09
CA GLN A 381 -14.68 13.59 -11.89
C GLN A 381 -13.66 14.14 -10.90
N ILE A 382 -14.02 15.28 -10.29
CA ILE A 382 -13.48 15.69 -8.99
C ILE A 382 -14.35 14.99 -7.96
N GLN A 383 -13.79 14.08 -7.18
CA GLN A 383 -14.59 13.40 -6.16
C GLN A 383 -14.79 14.38 -4.99
N SER A 384 -15.94 15.03 -4.90
CA SER A 384 -16.26 15.94 -3.78
C SER A 384 -17.25 15.34 -2.76
N ALA A 385 -17.81 14.17 -3.02
CA ALA A 385 -18.64 13.39 -2.10
C ALA A 385 -18.46 11.90 -2.48
N ASP A 386 -17.79 11.03 -1.74
CA ASP A 386 -18.14 10.64 -0.39
C ASP A 386 -16.93 9.93 0.25
N VAL A 387 -16.16 10.65 1.07
CA VAL A 387 -15.26 10.02 2.06
C VAL A 387 -16.07 9.05 2.93
N VAL A 388 -17.36 9.33 3.14
CA VAL A 388 -18.32 8.47 3.84
C VAL A 388 -18.54 7.14 3.10
N LYS A 389 -18.69 7.11 1.78
CA LYS A 389 -18.88 5.86 1.02
C LYS A 389 -17.60 5.05 0.97
N GLU A 390 -16.44 5.71 0.89
CA GLU A 390 -15.16 4.99 0.88
C GLU A 390 -14.81 4.45 2.27
N LYS A 391 -15.03 5.24 3.32
CA LYS A 391 -14.99 4.79 4.72
C LYS A 391 -16.02 3.69 5.01
N GLN A 392 -17.23 3.81 4.46
CA GLN A 392 -18.28 2.81 4.56
C GLN A 392 -17.91 1.55 3.79
N LYS A 393 -17.28 1.62 2.62
CA LYS A 393 -16.78 0.43 1.91
C LYS A 393 -15.69 -0.28 2.70
N ILE A 394 -14.75 0.45 3.29
CA ILE A 394 -13.73 -0.13 4.19
C ILE A 394 -14.42 -0.76 5.40
N LYS A 395 -15.42 -0.09 6.00
CA LYS A 395 -16.21 -0.63 7.09
C LYS A 395 -17.01 -1.88 6.71
N ASP A 396 -17.68 -1.87 5.57
CA ASP A 396 -18.43 -2.98 5.00
C ASP A 396 -17.52 -4.15 4.65
N TYR A 397 -16.30 -3.86 4.19
CA TYR A 397 -15.27 -4.85 3.93
C TYR A 397 -14.89 -5.58 5.23
N HIS A 398 -14.55 -4.85 6.28
CA HIS A 398 -14.21 -5.45 7.58
C HIS A 398 -15.41 -6.11 8.24
N ALA A 399 -16.62 -5.62 8.00
CA ALA A 399 -17.84 -6.29 8.42
C ALA A 399 -17.99 -7.67 7.77
N LYS A 400 -17.86 -7.72 6.44
CA LYS A 400 -17.92 -8.97 5.67
C LYS A 400 -16.78 -9.92 6.02
N GLU A 401 -15.58 -9.40 6.23
CA GLU A 401 -14.42 -10.19 6.63
C GLU A 401 -14.62 -10.80 8.02
N LEU A 402 -15.02 -9.99 9.00
CA LEU A 402 -15.29 -10.46 10.36
C LEU A 402 -16.39 -11.52 10.38
N GLU A 403 -17.46 -11.32 9.61
CA GLU A 403 -18.55 -12.29 9.55
C GLU A 403 -18.10 -13.60 8.91
N LYS A 404 -17.36 -13.56 7.80
CA LYS A 404 -16.76 -14.77 7.19
C LYS A 404 -15.84 -15.51 8.16
N LEU A 405 -15.06 -14.78 8.96
CA LEU A 405 -14.20 -15.38 9.97
C LEU A 405 -15.03 -16.07 11.07
N LYS A 406 -16.10 -15.43 11.53
CA LYS A 406 -17.03 -15.97 12.54
C LYS A 406 -17.78 -17.20 12.02
N GLU A 407 -18.29 -17.16 10.79
CA GLU A 407 -18.98 -18.30 10.17
C GLU A 407 -18.04 -19.51 10.01
N LYS A 408 -16.83 -19.27 9.48
CA LYS A 408 -15.91 -20.36 9.13
C LYS A 408 -15.16 -20.95 10.32
N TYR A 409 -14.83 -20.13 11.32
CA TYR A 409 -13.99 -20.53 12.45
C TYR A 409 -14.71 -20.51 13.80
N GLY A 410 -15.97 -20.08 13.83
CA GLY A 410 -16.82 -19.99 15.01
C GLY A 410 -16.85 -18.57 15.59
N TYR A 411 -18.02 -18.15 16.06
CA TYR A 411 -18.28 -16.83 16.62
C TYR A 411 -17.46 -16.54 17.90
N HIS A 412 -17.11 -17.58 18.65
CA HIS A 412 -16.36 -17.44 19.89
C HIS A 412 -14.92 -16.97 19.61
N GLY A 413 -14.47 -15.99 20.40
CA GLY A 413 -13.11 -15.45 20.35
C GLY A 413 -12.85 -14.37 19.30
N PHE A 414 -13.84 -13.94 18.52
CA PHE A 414 -13.71 -12.78 17.62
C PHE A 414 -14.40 -11.54 18.23
N PRO A 415 -13.98 -10.32 17.82
CA PRO A 415 -14.66 -9.09 18.22
C PRO A 415 -16.15 -9.12 17.91
N LYS A 416 -16.96 -8.54 18.80
CA LYS A 416 -18.42 -8.57 18.64
C LYS A 416 -18.85 -7.59 17.55
N ALA A 417 -18.29 -6.39 17.59
CA ALA A 417 -18.60 -5.29 16.67
C ALA A 417 -17.50 -5.11 15.61
N VAL A 418 -17.87 -4.57 14.46
CA VAL A 418 -16.94 -4.27 13.36
C VAL A 418 -16.03 -3.11 13.74
N GLU A 419 -16.53 -2.14 14.49
CA GLU A 419 -15.77 -1.01 14.99
C GLU A 419 -14.68 -1.46 15.97
N GLU A 420 -14.99 -2.44 16.82
CA GLU A 420 -14.02 -3.09 17.71
C GLU A 420 -12.98 -3.84 16.87
N TYR A 421 -13.42 -4.64 15.90
CA TYR A 421 -12.52 -5.36 14.99
C TYR A 421 -11.58 -4.42 14.22
N GLN A 422 -12.12 -3.34 13.68
CA GLN A 422 -11.37 -2.29 13.00
C GLN A 422 -10.35 -1.64 13.94
N SER A 423 -10.80 -1.10 15.07
CA SER A 423 -9.90 -0.45 16.03
C SER A 423 -8.77 -1.38 16.49
N LEU A 424 -9.03 -2.68 16.64
CA LEU A 424 -8.04 -3.68 17.01
C LEU A 424 -7.04 -3.96 15.89
N LEU A 425 -7.48 -4.05 14.63
CA LEU A 425 -6.60 -4.21 13.46
C LEU A 425 -5.72 -2.97 13.26
N TYR A 426 -6.28 -1.78 13.47
CA TYR A 426 -5.65 -0.52 13.10
C TYR A 426 -4.80 0.13 14.18
N ASN A 427 -4.95 -0.30 15.43
CA ASN A 427 -4.11 0.16 16.52
C ASN A 427 -2.75 -0.57 16.49
N LYS A 428 -1.66 0.20 16.42
CA LYS A 428 -0.26 -0.29 16.38
C LYS A 428 0.07 -1.30 17.50
N ASP A 429 -0.61 -1.17 18.64
CA ASP A 429 -0.35 -1.97 19.82
C ASP A 429 -1.09 -3.31 19.79
N THR A 430 -2.23 -3.40 19.07
CA THR A 430 -3.10 -4.59 19.01
C THR A 430 -3.14 -5.29 17.65
N GLY A 431 -2.84 -4.59 16.55
CA GLY A 431 -3.02 -5.09 15.18
C GLY A 431 -2.19 -6.35 14.90
N GLN A 432 -0.94 -6.37 15.35
CA GLN A 432 -0.08 -7.55 15.23
C GLN A 432 -0.68 -8.77 15.94
N ALA A 433 -1.19 -8.58 17.16
CA ALA A 433 -1.81 -9.64 17.94
C ALA A 433 -3.09 -10.16 17.26
N MET A 434 -3.89 -9.25 16.69
CA MET A 434 -5.11 -9.60 15.97
C MET A 434 -4.81 -10.39 14.70
N HIS A 435 -3.81 -9.98 13.90
CA HIS A 435 -3.37 -10.73 12.73
C HIS A 435 -2.85 -12.13 13.09
N ALA A 436 -2.02 -12.24 14.13
CA ALA A 436 -1.52 -13.52 14.61
C ALA A 436 -2.66 -14.44 15.08
N TYR A 437 -3.68 -13.89 15.75
CA TYR A 437 -4.88 -14.62 16.14
C TYR A 437 -5.68 -15.13 14.93
N ILE A 438 -5.97 -14.27 13.95
CA ILE A 438 -6.68 -14.65 12.72
C ILE A 438 -5.92 -15.75 11.98
N LYS A 439 -4.59 -15.62 11.86
CA LYS A 439 -3.73 -16.63 11.23
C LYS A 439 -3.83 -17.97 11.96
N ALA A 440 -3.71 -17.98 13.29
CA ALA A 440 -3.83 -19.19 14.08
C ALA A 440 -5.20 -19.88 13.94
N ARG A 441 -6.30 -19.10 13.86
CA ARG A 441 -7.65 -19.63 13.61
C ARG A 441 -7.78 -20.23 12.20
N LYS A 442 -7.24 -19.56 11.17
CA LYS A 442 -7.20 -20.05 9.78
C LYS A 442 -6.44 -21.37 9.66
N GLU A 443 -5.32 -21.48 10.36
CA GLU A 443 -4.46 -22.67 10.41
C GLU A 443 -5.00 -23.78 11.33
N ARG A 444 -6.10 -23.51 12.06
CA ARG A 444 -6.66 -24.38 13.11
C ARG A 444 -5.59 -24.80 14.13
N SER A 445 -4.66 -23.89 14.41
CA SER A 445 -3.49 -24.15 15.24
C SER A 445 -3.65 -23.61 16.67
N ILE A 446 -4.90 -23.43 17.09
CA ILE A 446 -5.33 -22.87 18.36
C ILE A 446 -6.70 -23.43 18.73
N GLU A 447 -6.94 -23.60 20.03
CA GLU A 447 -8.25 -24.01 20.52
C GLU A 447 -9.33 -22.96 20.24
N PRO A 448 -10.56 -23.35 19.83
CA PRO A 448 -11.65 -22.42 19.56
C PRO A 448 -12.07 -21.54 20.75
N VAL A 449 -11.75 -21.97 21.98
CA VAL A 449 -12.08 -21.23 23.20
C VAL A 449 -11.14 -20.06 23.48
N VAL A 450 -9.97 -20.00 22.82
CA VAL A 450 -9.00 -18.92 23.05
C VAL A 450 -9.43 -17.69 22.27
N ASP A 451 -9.56 -16.58 22.98
CA ASP A 451 -10.01 -15.29 22.46
C ASP A 451 -8.85 -14.43 21.94
N TYR A 452 -9.14 -13.50 21.01
CA TYR A 452 -8.18 -12.54 20.47
C TYR A 452 -7.51 -11.71 21.58
N ARG A 453 -8.23 -11.44 22.68
CA ARG A 453 -7.71 -10.71 23.85
C ARG A 453 -6.49 -11.37 24.46
N TYR A 454 -6.44 -12.71 24.48
CA TYR A 454 -5.29 -13.46 24.97
C TYR A 454 -4.02 -13.14 24.18
N TYR A 455 -4.14 -12.95 22.86
CA TYR A 455 -3.01 -12.58 22.00
C TYR A 455 -2.54 -11.16 22.28
N ILE A 456 -3.47 -10.23 22.49
CA ILE A 456 -3.17 -8.84 22.84
C ILE A 456 -2.44 -8.80 24.18
N ASP A 457 -2.97 -9.47 25.19
CA ASP A 457 -2.38 -9.56 26.53
C ASP A 457 -1.00 -10.20 26.48
N THR A 458 -0.83 -11.25 25.67
CA THR A 458 0.47 -11.90 25.45
C THR A 458 1.51 -10.93 24.88
N VAL A 459 1.16 -10.18 23.84
CA VAL A 459 2.06 -9.21 23.22
C VAL A 459 2.39 -8.07 24.19
N ASN A 460 1.39 -7.57 24.90
CA ASN A 460 1.55 -6.49 25.87
C ASN A 460 2.38 -6.93 27.08
N GLU A 461 2.14 -8.13 27.62
CA GLU A 461 2.91 -8.71 28.71
C GLU A 461 4.37 -8.88 28.28
N TYR A 462 4.63 -9.42 27.08
CA TYR A 462 5.99 -9.55 26.56
C TYR A 462 6.67 -8.19 26.46
N ARG A 463 6.06 -7.21 25.78
CA ARG A 463 6.61 -5.84 25.64
C ARG A 463 6.94 -5.21 26.99
N ARG A 464 6.05 -5.38 27.97
CA ARG A 464 6.23 -4.85 29.33
C ARG A 464 7.41 -5.51 30.03
N LEU A 465 7.49 -6.83 29.99
CA LEU A 465 8.53 -7.59 30.69
C LEU A 465 9.90 -7.49 30.01
N THR A 466 9.95 -7.30 28.69
CA THR A 466 11.21 -7.18 27.93
C THR A 466 11.64 -5.73 27.68
N LYS A 467 10.96 -4.74 28.26
CA LYS A 467 11.31 -3.33 28.10
C LYS A 467 12.78 -3.11 28.51
N ASN A 468 13.59 -2.64 27.55
CA ASN A 468 15.03 -2.43 27.70
C ASN A 468 15.88 -3.68 27.99
N MET A 469 15.31 -4.89 27.85
CA MET A 469 16.07 -6.11 28.04
C MET A 469 17.01 -6.41 26.87
N LYS A 470 18.16 -7.01 27.20
CA LYS A 470 19.09 -7.61 26.26
C LYS A 470 19.30 -9.09 26.60
N THR A 471 19.66 -9.87 25.61
CA THR A 471 20.07 -11.26 25.77
C THR A 471 21.49 -11.35 26.34
N LYS A 472 21.95 -12.56 26.70
CA LYS A 472 23.33 -12.77 27.18
C LYS A 472 24.40 -12.32 26.16
N GLN A 473 24.07 -12.32 24.87
CA GLN A 473 24.95 -11.86 23.79
C GLN A 473 24.76 -10.37 23.43
N GLY A 474 23.93 -9.63 24.19
CA GLY A 474 23.74 -8.20 24.00
C GLY A 474 22.68 -7.80 22.97
N THR A 475 21.95 -8.75 22.36
CA THR A 475 20.84 -8.44 21.43
C THR A 475 19.69 -7.80 22.20
N LYS A 476 19.24 -6.61 21.79
CA LYS A 476 18.07 -5.95 22.39
C LYS A 476 16.79 -6.67 21.96
N LEU A 477 15.91 -6.99 22.90
CA LEU A 477 14.62 -7.61 22.60
C LEU A 477 13.62 -6.57 22.11
N ASN A 478 13.02 -6.82 20.94
CA ASN A 478 12.18 -5.86 20.22
C ASN A 478 10.75 -6.38 19.94
N GLY A 479 10.42 -7.62 20.27
CA GLY A 479 9.05 -8.13 20.19
C GLY A 479 8.94 -9.62 19.86
N LEU A 480 7.74 -10.04 19.48
CA LEU A 480 7.43 -11.39 19.02
C LEU A 480 7.10 -11.36 17.52
N SER A 481 7.38 -12.44 16.79
CA SER A 481 6.81 -12.67 15.46
C SER A 481 5.39 -13.23 15.55
N ASP A 482 4.59 -13.12 14.50
CA ASP A 482 3.22 -13.64 14.47
C ASP A 482 3.18 -15.16 14.74
N HIS A 483 4.16 -15.89 14.18
CA HIS A 483 4.36 -17.30 14.44
C HIS A 483 4.67 -17.56 15.93
N SER A 484 5.52 -16.75 16.56
CA SER A 484 5.87 -16.92 17.98
C SER A 484 4.72 -16.57 18.91
N ILE A 485 3.92 -15.54 18.59
CA ILE A 485 2.71 -15.21 19.33
C ILE A 485 1.75 -16.42 19.33
N GLY A 486 1.55 -17.04 18.16
CA GLY A 486 0.71 -18.25 18.03
C GLY A 486 1.23 -19.50 18.75
N ARG A 487 2.51 -19.53 19.17
CA ARG A 487 3.12 -20.66 19.89
C ARG A 487 2.91 -20.61 21.41
N ILE A 488 2.59 -19.45 21.96
CA ILE A 488 2.39 -19.22 23.40
C ILE A 488 1.14 -19.96 23.94
N PRO A 489 -0.05 -19.86 23.34
CA PRO A 489 -1.25 -20.53 23.86
C PRO A 489 -1.22 -22.06 23.74
N GLY A 490 -0.57 -22.60 22.70
CA GLY A 490 -0.63 -24.03 22.37
C GLY A 490 -1.97 -24.46 21.75
N ALA A 491 -2.06 -25.74 21.38
CA ALA A 491 -3.26 -26.39 20.85
C ALA A 491 -3.23 -27.91 21.08
N ARG A 492 -4.36 -28.53 21.39
CA ARG A 492 -4.47 -29.99 21.54
C ARG A 492 -4.24 -30.70 20.22
N HIS A 493 -4.65 -30.08 19.11
CA HIS A 493 -4.45 -30.56 17.75
C HIS A 493 -3.94 -29.42 16.87
N ASP A 494 -2.76 -29.60 16.29
CA ASP A 494 -2.11 -28.67 15.38
C ASP A 494 -2.20 -29.19 13.96
N TYR A 495 -3.18 -28.70 13.21
CA TYR A 495 -3.45 -29.17 11.86
C TYR A 495 -2.43 -28.66 10.83
N SER A 496 -1.53 -27.75 11.20
CA SER A 496 -0.42 -27.33 10.33
C SER A 496 0.82 -28.23 10.42
N HIS A 497 0.83 -29.19 11.35
CA HIS A 497 1.90 -30.17 11.49
C HIS A 497 1.34 -31.57 11.73
N LEU A 498 1.50 -32.46 10.76
CA LEU A 498 1.05 -33.85 10.83
C LEU A 498 2.18 -34.77 11.30
N ASP A 499 1.82 -35.78 12.11
CA ASP A 499 2.74 -36.84 12.49
C ASP A 499 3.02 -37.78 11.30
N LYS A 500 3.90 -38.76 11.49
CA LYS A 500 4.24 -39.74 10.45
C LYS A 500 3.05 -40.60 9.98
N LYS A 501 1.92 -40.54 10.67
CA LYS A 501 0.67 -41.25 10.36
C LYS A 501 -0.40 -40.32 9.78
N GLY A 502 -0.07 -39.04 9.52
CA GLY A 502 -1.00 -38.06 8.97
C GLY A 502 -1.94 -37.41 9.99
N ASN A 503 -1.75 -37.65 11.29
CA ASN A 503 -2.60 -37.06 12.33
C ASN A 503 -2.06 -35.70 12.80
N PRO A 504 -2.93 -34.72 13.15
CA PRO A 504 -2.51 -33.47 13.76
C PRO A 504 -1.66 -33.69 15.02
N THR A 505 -0.56 -32.95 15.14
CA THR A 505 0.34 -33.09 16.28
C THR A 505 -0.16 -32.32 17.51
N LEU A 506 0.23 -32.77 18.71
CA LEU A 506 -0.01 -32.01 19.93
C LEU A 506 0.93 -30.79 19.98
N ARG A 507 0.38 -29.59 20.19
CA ARG A 507 1.16 -28.35 20.36
C ARG A 507 1.07 -27.88 21.82
N ILE A 508 2.12 -28.18 22.58
CA ILE A 508 2.24 -27.69 23.95
C ILE A 508 2.53 -26.17 23.89
N GLY A 509 1.79 -25.38 24.67
CA GLY A 509 2.00 -23.93 24.82
C GLY A 509 3.08 -23.60 25.86
N ILE A 510 3.49 -22.32 25.91
CA ILE A 510 4.47 -21.82 26.88
C ILE A 510 4.10 -20.39 27.30
N SER A 511 4.21 -20.08 28.60
CA SER A 511 3.95 -18.72 29.10
C SER A 511 5.03 -17.71 28.69
N VAL A 512 4.66 -16.43 28.58
CA VAL A 512 5.60 -15.32 28.31
C VAL A 512 6.77 -15.32 29.31
N LYS A 513 6.47 -15.54 30.60
CA LYS A 513 7.48 -15.61 31.67
C LYS A 513 8.49 -16.74 31.42
N ASN A 514 8.02 -17.90 30.97
CA ASN A 514 8.90 -19.02 30.67
C ASN A 514 9.72 -18.78 29.40
N VAL A 515 9.15 -18.14 28.37
CA VAL A 515 9.92 -17.68 27.20
C VAL A 515 11.07 -16.77 27.66
N ILE A 516 10.79 -15.80 28.53
CA ILE A 516 11.81 -14.89 29.08
C ILE A 516 12.83 -15.65 29.94
N ASN A 517 12.38 -16.62 30.74
CA ASN A 517 13.27 -17.46 31.54
C ASN A 517 14.25 -18.24 30.66
N VAL A 518 13.79 -18.84 29.56
CA VAL A 518 14.65 -19.52 28.59
C VAL A 518 15.69 -18.55 28.02
N ILE A 519 15.29 -17.32 27.66
CA ILE A 519 16.21 -16.31 27.12
C ILE A 519 17.25 -15.87 28.17
N LYS A 520 16.84 -15.68 29.42
CA LYS A 520 17.71 -15.17 30.49
C LYS A 520 18.64 -16.22 31.07
N ASN A 521 18.15 -17.44 31.26
CA ASN A 521 18.81 -18.46 32.05
C ASN A 521 19.22 -19.68 31.23
N GLY A 522 18.70 -19.84 30.01
CA GLY A 522 19.02 -20.97 29.16
C GLY A 522 20.46 -21.04 28.68
N GLU A 523 20.84 -22.25 28.28
CA GLU A 523 22.08 -22.56 27.60
C GLU A 523 22.00 -22.07 26.16
N LEU A 524 23.10 -21.48 25.67
CA LEU A 524 23.20 -21.05 24.29
C LEU A 524 23.27 -22.28 23.39
N THR A 525 22.35 -22.40 22.45
CA THR A 525 22.26 -23.53 21.51
C THR A 525 22.53 -23.14 20.08
N GLU A 526 22.54 -21.85 19.79
CA GLU A 526 22.79 -21.29 18.47
C GLU A 526 23.26 -19.85 18.65
N ASP A 527 24.32 -19.47 17.95
CA ASP A 527 24.76 -18.08 17.85
C ASP A 527 25.48 -17.89 16.52
N ASN A 528 24.83 -17.21 15.60
CA ASN A 528 25.35 -16.92 14.27
C ASN A 528 24.90 -15.53 13.81
N SER A 529 25.35 -15.11 12.63
CA SER A 529 25.03 -13.78 12.08
C SER A 529 23.53 -13.55 11.83
N LYS A 530 22.71 -14.61 11.79
CA LYS A 530 21.27 -14.53 11.52
C LYS A 530 20.42 -14.65 12.78
N ALA A 531 20.85 -15.38 13.79
CA ALA A 531 20.05 -15.65 14.98
C ALA A 531 20.89 -16.09 16.18
N GLU A 532 20.27 -16.01 17.35
CA GLU A 532 20.74 -16.69 18.55
C GLU A 532 19.60 -17.48 19.21
N GLY A 533 19.93 -18.62 19.80
CA GLY A 533 18.98 -19.54 20.37
C GLY A 533 19.36 -19.99 21.77
N TYR A 534 18.38 -20.00 22.66
CA TYR A 534 18.55 -20.44 24.04
C TYR A 534 17.67 -21.65 24.33
N SER A 535 18.17 -22.56 25.18
CA SER A 535 17.43 -23.74 25.61
C SER A 535 17.43 -23.88 27.12
N LEU A 536 16.25 -24.13 27.68
CA LEU A 536 16.06 -24.37 29.11
C LEU A 536 14.78 -25.19 29.30
N ASP A 537 14.78 -26.12 30.25
CA ASP A 537 13.60 -26.90 30.65
C ASP A 537 12.82 -27.54 29.49
N GLY A 538 13.54 -28.06 28.50
CA GLY A 538 12.94 -28.70 27.33
C GLY A 538 12.29 -27.74 26.33
N TRP A 539 12.63 -26.44 26.37
CA TRP A 539 12.20 -25.44 25.40
C TRP A 539 13.37 -24.81 24.68
N LYS A 540 13.24 -24.58 23.37
CA LYS A 540 14.16 -23.76 22.57
C LYS A 540 13.46 -22.49 22.11
N VAL A 541 14.07 -21.34 22.38
CA VAL A 541 13.63 -20.00 21.94
C VAL A 541 14.71 -19.41 21.04
N VAL A 542 14.32 -18.87 19.88
CA VAL A 542 15.24 -18.26 18.91
C VAL A 542 14.90 -16.80 18.69
N ILE A 543 15.92 -15.94 18.77
CA ILE A 543 15.85 -14.50 18.52
C ILE A 543 16.61 -14.18 17.23
N SER A 544 16.00 -13.38 16.37
CA SER A 544 16.62 -12.97 15.12
C SER A 544 17.67 -11.87 15.33
N LYS A 545 18.81 -11.99 14.65
CA LYS A 545 19.85 -10.95 14.49
C LYS A 545 19.80 -10.28 13.11
N GLN A 546 18.83 -10.61 12.27
CA GLN A 546 18.68 -10.02 10.94
C GLN A 546 18.14 -8.59 11.01
N LYS A 547 18.63 -7.68 10.16
CA LYS A 547 18.28 -6.25 10.16
C LYS A 547 16.77 -5.96 10.24
N LYS A 548 15.91 -6.74 9.54
CA LYS A 548 14.45 -6.51 9.49
C LYS A 548 13.68 -7.07 10.70
N THR A 549 14.20 -8.11 11.36
CA THR A 549 13.54 -8.79 12.49
C THR A 549 14.39 -8.76 13.76
N TYR A 550 15.40 -7.88 13.79
CA TYR A 550 16.41 -7.82 14.83
C TYR A 550 15.76 -7.73 16.21
N GLY A 551 16.13 -8.64 17.10
CA GLY A 551 15.62 -8.68 18.46
C GLY A 551 14.22 -9.27 18.61
N LYS A 552 13.56 -9.72 17.54
CA LYS A 552 12.28 -10.43 17.65
C LYS A 552 12.50 -11.89 17.98
N VAL A 553 11.70 -12.44 18.88
CA VAL A 553 11.57 -13.89 19.04
C VAL A 553 10.83 -14.41 17.82
N VAL A 554 11.48 -15.29 17.06
CA VAL A 554 10.98 -15.82 15.78
C VAL A 554 10.61 -17.29 15.86
N THR A 555 11.13 -18.03 16.84
CA THR A 555 10.79 -19.43 17.03
C THR A 555 10.67 -19.76 18.51
N ILE A 556 9.62 -20.49 18.85
CA ILE A 556 9.38 -21.09 20.16
C ILE A 556 8.99 -22.54 19.89
N LYS A 557 9.77 -23.51 20.39
CA LYS A 557 9.46 -24.93 20.19
C LYS A 557 9.90 -25.81 21.37
N PRO A 558 9.18 -26.90 21.64
CA PRO A 558 9.65 -27.93 22.56
C PRO A 558 10.91 -28.61 22.00
N GLN A 559 11.85 -28.91 22.87
CA GLN A 559 13.09 -29.62 22.58
C GLN A 559 12.79 -31.12 22.47
N LYS A 560 13.24 -31.77 21.40
CA LYS A 560 13.14 -33.23 21.26
C LYS A 560 14.04 -33.87 22.33
N GLN A 561 13.48 -34.58 23.30
CA GLN A 561 14.26 -35.37 24.24
C GLN A 561 15.11 -36.39 23.44
N LYS A 562 16.44 -36.35 23.57
CA LYS A 562 17.29 -37.46 23.12
C LYS A 562 16.89 -38.68 23.96
N LYS A 563 16.40 -39.75 23.33
CA LYS A 563 16.14 -41.04 24.01
C LYS A 563 17.40 -41.42 24.79
N LYS A 564 17.37 -41.42 26.12
CA LYS A 564 18.45 -41.99 26.94
C LYS A 564 18.61 -43.45 26.50
N LYS A 565 19.78 -43.81 25.97
CA LYS A 565 20.15 -45.22 25.78
C LYS A 565 19.99 -45.89 27.15
N ARG A 566 19.08 -46.86 27.25
CA ARG A 566 19.00 -47.76 28.41
C ARG A 566 20.41 -48.34 28.61
N LYS A 567 21.07 -48.01 29.73
CA LYS A 567 22.24 -48.79 30.17
C LYS A 567 21.75 -50.23 30.34
N LYS A 568 22.39 -51.18 29.64
CA LYS A 568 22.26 -52.60 29.97
C LYS A 568 22.63 -52.75 31.44
N ARG A 569 21.78 -53.42 32.20
CA ARG A 569 22.15 -53.98 33.50
C ARG A 569 23.03 -55.19 33.16
N ASP A 570 24.27 -55.16 33.63
CA ASP A 570 25.09 -56.37 33.79
C ASP A 570 24.61 -57.12 35.03
#